data_AF-X1R4K0-F1
#
_entry.id   AF-X1R4K0-F1
#
_cell.length_a   1.000
_cell.length_b   1.000
_cell.length_c   1.000
_cell.angle_alpha   90.00
_cell.angle_beta   90.00
_cell.angle_gamma   90.00
#
_symmetry.space_group_name_H-M   'P 1'
#
loop_
_entity.id
_entity.type
_entity.pdbx_description
1 polymer ?
#
loop_
_entity_poly.entity_id
_entity_poly.type
_entity_poly.pdbx_seq_one_letter_code
_entity_poly.pdbx_strand_id
1 'polypeptide(L)'
;MISAWKVYFKVAWACKTPFVFPFDLRYKIVELAVLKVIASEIRKTFQYLEDISDCDDAAWRFKAEASKRKENGVGLVIGWHRMPHCWNVALTN
;
A
#
# COMPACT_ATOMS: atom_id res chain seq x y z
N MET A 1 -15.35 -3.15 9.09
CA MET A 1 -14.09 -3.81 8.66
C MET A 1 -14.43 -4.97 7.74
N ILE A 2 -13.71 -5.10 6.64
CA ILE A 2 -13.90 -6.15 5.62
C ILE A 2 -12.98 -7.33 5.96
N SER A 3 -13.43 -8.57 5.79
CA SER A 3 -12.57 -9.75 5.98
C SER A 3 -11.50 -9.85 4.89
N ALA A 4 -10.30 -10.33 5.26
CA ALA A 4 -9.18 -10.45 4.34
C ALA A 4 -9.53 -11.25 3.07
N TRP A 5 -10.20 -12.40 3.20
CA TRP A 5 -10.57 -13.24 2.06
C TRP A 5 -11.50 -12.56 1.04
N LYS A 6 -12.39 -11.65 1.48
CA LYS A 6 -13.28 -10.90 0.58
C LYS A 6 -12.51 -9.90 -0.27
N VAL A 7 -11.43 -9.36 0.29
CA VAL A 7 -10.54 -8.41 -0.38
C VAL A 7 -9.54 -9.15 -1.26
N TYR A 8 -9.00 -10.25 -0.75
CA TYR A 8 -7.83 -10.94 -1.28
C TYR A 8 -7.98 -11.33 -2.75
N PHE A 9 -9.00 -12.12 -3.09
CA PHE A 9 -9.15 -12.60 -4.48
C PHE A 9 -9.36 -11.48 -5.48
N LYS A 10 -10.14 -10.45 -5.12
CA LYS A 10 -10.37 -9.29 -5.99
C LYS A 10 -9.09 -8.50 -6.22
N VAL A 11 -8.36 -8.23 -5.16
CA VAL A 11 -7.18 -7.36 -5.20
C VAL A 11 -5.96 -8.09 -5.76
N ALA A 12 -5.69 -9.33 -5.33
CA ALA A 12 -4.59 -10.14 -5.84
C ALA A 12 -4.71 -10.38 -7.35
N TRP A 13 -5.93 -10.64 -7.83
CA TRP A 13 -6.21 -10.75 -9.26
C TRP A 13 -5.94 -9.43 -10.00
N ALA A 14 -6.49 -8.32 -9.51
CA ALA A 14 -6.32 -7.00 -10.14
C ALA A 14 -4.85 -6.56 -10.17
N CYS A 15 -4.08 -6.87 -9.12
CA CYS A 15 -2.67 -6.54 -9.00
C CYS A 15 -1.74 -7.57 -9.65
N LYS A 16 -2.29 -8.70 -10.15
CA LYS A 16 -1.53 -9.83 -10.70
C LYS A 16 -0.43 -10.36 -9.78
N THR A 17 -0.67 -10.33 -8.47
CA THR A 17 0.29 -10.83 -7.47
C THR A 17 -0.45 -11.29 -6.21
N PRO A 18 -0.06 -12.42 -5.60
CA PRO A 18 -0.66 -12.89 -4.35
C PRO A 18 -0.20 -12.07 -3.14
N PHE A 19 0.84 -11.23 -3.30
CA PHE A 19 1.44 -10.45 -2.23
C PHE A 19 0.75 -9.10 -2.09
N VAL A 20 -0.54 -9.14 -1.77
CA VAL A 20 -1.31 -7.94 -1.42
C VAL A 20 -2.08 -8.22 -0.14
N PHE A 21 -1.98 -7.32 0.85
CA PHE A 21 -2.63 -7.47 2.16
C PHE A 21 -2.31 -8.81 2.89
N PRO A 22 -1.03 -9.20 3.07
CA PRO A 22 -0.72 -10.56 3.54
C PRO A 22 -0.88 -10.78 5.06
N PHE A 23 -0.96 -9.72 5.88
CA PHE A 23 -0.69 -9.86 7.32
C PHE A 23 -1.88 -9.64 8.27
N ASP A 24 -2.98 -9.00 7.85
CA ASP A 24 -4.15 -8.80 8.71
C ASP A 24 -5.34 -9.67 8.31
N LEU A 25 -6.14 -10.08 9.30
CA LEU A 25 -7.37 -10.86 9.09
C LEU A 25 -8.57 -9.99 8.67
N ARG A 26 -8.53 -8.69 8.98
CA ARG A 26 -9.62 -7.73 8.75
C ARG A 26 -9.06 -6.35 8.44
N TYR A 27 -9.67 -5.66 7.49
CA TYR A 27 -9.22 -4.37 6.99
C TYR A 27 -10.27 -3.27 7.16
N LYS A 28 -9.84 -2.06 7.50
CA LYS A 28 -10.68 -0.86 7.46
C LYS A 28 -10.68 -0.25 6.06
N ILE A 29 -11.75 0.45 5.73
CA ILE A 29 -11.77 1.32 4.56
C ILE A 29 -11.07 2.62 4.95
N VAL A 30 -10.23 3.13 4.07
CA VAL A 30 -9.45 4.35 4.27
C VAL A 30 -10.03 5.46 3.40
N GLU A 31 -10.20 6.64 3.99
CA GLU A 31 -10.66 7.81 3.25
C GLU A 31 -9.57 8.36 2.32
N LEU A 32 -9.98 8.80 1.13
CA LEU A 32 -9.07 9.40 0.16
C LEU A 32 -8.32 10.62 0.73
N ALA A 33 -8.94 11.39 1.63
CA ALA A 33 -8.30 12.53 2.29
C ALA A 33 -7.08 12.10 3.12
N VAL A 34 -7.18 11.00 3.87
CA VAL A 34 -6.08 10.46 4.67
C VAL A 34 -4.94 9.99 3.77
N LEU A 35 -5.25 9.29 2.68
CA LEU A 35 -4.25 8.85 1.70
C LEU A 35 -3.50 10.02 1.08
N LYS A 36 -4.20 11.12 0.76
CA LYS A 36 -3.58 12.35 0.22
C LYS A 36 -2.64 13.02 1.23
N VAL A 37 -3.00 13.04 2.51
CA VAL A 37 -2.13 13.57 3.57
C VAL A 37 -0.85 12.76 3.67
N ILE A 38 -0.95 11.43 3.72
CA ILE A 38 0.22 10.53 3.77
C ILE A 38 1.11 10.74 2.52
N ALA A 39 0.51 10.75 1.32
CA ALA A 39 1.23 10.98 0.08
C ALA A 39 1.98 12.33 0.08
N SER A 40 1.34 13.39 0.60
CA SER A 40 1.95 14.71 0.72
C SER A 40 3.13 14.72 1.69
N GLU A 41 3.03 14.03 2.83
CA GLU A 41 4.11 13.95 3.83
C GLU A 41 5.32 13.20 3.29
N ILE A 42 5.09 12.08 2.61
CA ILE A 42 6.16 11.28 1.99
C ILE A 42 6.80 12.07 0.86
N ARG A 43 6.01 12.72 0.00
CA ARG A 43 6.56 13.56 -1.08
C ARG A 43 7.50 14.67 -0.58
N LYS A 44 7.27 15.21 0.61
CA LYS A 44 8.12 16.25 1.21
C LYS A 44 9.42 15.71 1.80
N THR A 45 9.47 14.42 2.12
CA THR A 45 10.51 13.83 2.98
C THR A 45 11.21 12.62 2.38
N PHE A 46 10.73 12.12 1.25
CA PHE A 46 11.26 10.99 0.52
C PHE A 46 12.05 11.50 -0.68
N GLN A 47 13.28 11.02 -0.80
CA GLN A 47 14.15 11.30 -1.94
C GLN A 47 14.43 9.97 -2.62
N TYR A 48 14.09 9.89 -3.91
CA TYR A 48 14.39 8.71 -4.70
C TYR A 48 15.91 8.61 -4.93
N LEU A 49 16.48 7.47 -4.55
CA LEU A 49 17.86 7.10 -4.81
C LEU A 49 17.86 5.67 -5.34
N GLU A 50 18.36 5.47 -6.55
CA GLU A 50 18.40 4.15 -7.19
C GLU A 50 19.09 3.12 -6.27
N ASP A 51 18.44 1.97 -6.09
CA ASP A 51 18.84 0.83 -5.24
C ASP A 51 19.10 1.13 -3.75
N ILE A 52 18.84 2.35 -3.26
CA ILE A 52 19.10 2.78 -1.87
C ILE A 52 17.83 3.27 -1.18
N SER A 53 17.01 4.03 -1.90
CA SER A 53 15.75 4.55 -1.42
C SER A 53 14.82 4.69 -2.61
N ASP A 54 14.35 3.56 -3.12
CA ASP A 54 13.59 3.48 -4.35
C ASP A 54 12.13 3.05 -4.08
N CYS A 55 11.54 2.29 -4.99
CA CYS A 55 10.10 2.07 -5.01
C CYS A 55 9.59 1.24 -3.82
N ASP A 56 10.38 0.29 -3.33
CA ASP A 56 10.02 -0.54 -2.18
C ASP A 56 10.09 0.26 -0.87
N ASP A 57 11.14 1.06 -0.66
CA ASP A 57 11.26 1.98 0.48
C ASP A 57 10.11 2.99 0.53
N ALA A 58 9.77 3.58 -0.62
CA ALA A 58 8.63 4.49 -0.71
C ALA A 58 7.33 3.77 -0.29
N ALA A 59 7.11 2.55 -0.77
CA ALA A 59 5.90 1.79 -0.51
C ALA A 59 5.81 1.28 0.94
N TRP A 60 6.93 0.88 1.54
CA TRP A 60 7.03 0.55 2.95
C TRP A 60 6.79 1.76 3.85
N ARG A 61 7.39 2.91 3.52
CA ARG A 61 7.19 4.16 4.26
C ARG A 61 5.74 4.60 4.21
N PHE A 62 5.08 4.51 3.06
CA PHE A 62 3.65 4.78 2.94
C PHE A 62 2.81 3.88 3.85
N LYS A 63 3.09 2.57 3.84
CA LYS A 63 2.39 1.64 4.73
C LYS A 63 2.66 1.94 6.21
N ALA A 64 3.89 2.34 6.58
CA ALA A 64 4.24 2.71 7.94
C ALA A 64 3.47 3.96 8.41
N GLU A 65 3.37 5.00 7.58
CA GLU A 65 2.59 6.21 7.91
C GLU A 65 1.09 5.93 8.04
N ALA A 66 0.54 5.04 7.20
CA ALA A 66 -0.83 4.56 7.37
C ALA A 66 -1.02 3.84 8.72
N SER A 67 -0.10 2.93 9.07
CA SER A 67 -0.14 2.22 10.36
C SER A 67 -0.05 3.16 11.57
N LYS A 68 0.80 4.20 11.53
CA LYS A 68 0.88 5.23 12.59
C LYS A 68 -0.46 5.93 12.81
N ARG A 69 -1.24 6.10 11.74
CA ARG A 69 -2.60 6.67 11.76
C ARG A 69 -3.69 5.66 12.11
N LYS A 70 -3.31 4.41 12.43
CA LYS A 70 -4.22 3.28 12.71
C LYS A 70 -5.07 2.87 11.50
N GLU A 71 -4.55 3.13 10.29
CA GLU A 71 -5.15 2.73 9.01
C GLU A 71 -4.48 1.44 8.51
N ASN A 72 -5.18 0.31 8.66
CA ASN A 72 -4.67 -0.98 8.18
C ASN A 72 -5.16 -1.34 6.76
N GLY A 73 -6.09 -0.56 6.19
CA GLY A 73 -6.62 -0.74 4.83
C GLY A 73 -5.67 -0.36 3.69
N VAL A 74 -4.37 -0.24 3.95
CA VAL A 74 -3.32 0.03 2.97
C VAL A 74 -2.41 -1.19 2.81
N GLY A 75 -2.39 -1.75 1.61
CA GLY A 75 -1.59 -2.89 1.21
C GLY A 75 -0.27 -2.46 0.60
N LEU A 76 0.70 -3.36 0.66
CA LEU A 76 1.91 -3.33 -0.15
C LEU A 76 1.70 -4.30 -1.32
N VAL A 77 2.15 -3.92 -2.51
CA VAL A 77 2.08 -4.73 -3.73
C VAL A 77 3.47 -4.82 -4.31
N ILE A 78 3.93 -6.05 -4.54
CA ILE A 78 5.14 -6.34 -5.31
C ILE A 78 4.68 -7.01 -6.60
N GLY A 79 4.88 -6.34 -7.73
CA GLY A 79 4.35 -6.82 -9.00
C GLY A 79 5.16 -6.37 -10.21
N TRP A 80 4.68 -6.79 -11.38
CA TRP A 80 5.37 -6.58 -12.66
C TRP A 80 4.51 -5.77 -13.60
N HIS A 81 5.03 -4.65 -14.11
CA HIS A 81 4.37 -3.85 -15.14
C HIS A 81 5.25 -3.67 -16.39
N ARG A 82 6.45 -3.13 -16.23
CA ARG A 82 7.51 -3.08 -17.27
C ARG A 82 8.85 -3.58 -16.72
N MET A 83 9.09 -3.28 -15.46
CA MET A 83 10.13 -3.81 -14.59
C MET A 83 9.48 -4.17 -13.23
N PRO A 84 10.15 -4.92 -12.34
CA PRO A 84 9.70 -5.10 -10.97
C PRO A 84 9.43 -3.74 -10.32
N HIS A 85 8.30 -3.61 -9.64
CA HIS A 85 7.96 -2.38 -8.95
C HIS A 85 7.17 -2.67 -7.67
N CYS A 86 7.33 -1.80 -6.69
CA CYS A 86 6.60 -1.82 -5.44
C CYS A 86 5.69 -0.60 -5.35
N TRP A 87 4.42 -0.83 -4.99
CA TRP A 87 3.44 0.24 -4.80
C TRP A 87 2.42 -0.12 -3.73
N ASN A 88 1.54 0.83 -3.40
CA ASN A 88 0.48 0.61 -2.42
C ASN A 88 -0.89 0.54 -3.10
N VAL A 89 -1.78 -0.25 -2.50
CA VAL A 89 -3.21 -0.28 -2.83
C VAL A 89 -3.99 0.03 -1.56
N ALA A 90 -5.03 0.84 -1.68
CA ALA A 90 -5.91 1.17 -0.56
C ALA A 90 -7.31 0.60 -0.79
N LEU A 91 -7.92 0.15 0.29
CA LEU A 91 -9.36 -0.13 0.33
C LEU A 91 -10.10 1.17 0.58
N THR A 92 -10.81 1.67 -0.43
CA THR A 92 -11.62 2.89 -0.33
C THR A 92 -13.10 2.58 -0.53
N ASN A 93 -13.97 3.54 -0.20
CA ASN A 93 -15.36 3.57 -0.67
C ASN A 93 -15.42 4.03 -2.13
#